data_AF-A0A0G0NI75-F1
#
_entry.id   AF-A0A0G0NI75-F1
#
_cell.length_a   1.000
_cell.length_b   1.000
_cell.length_c   1.000
_cell.angle_alpha   90.00
_cell.angle_beta   90.00
_cell.angle_gamma   90.00
#
_symmetry.space_group_name_H-M   'P 1'
#
loop_
_entity.id
_entity.type
_entity.pdbx_description
1 polymer ?
#
loop_
_entity_poly.entity_id
_entity_poly.type
_entity_poly.pdbx_seq_one_letter_code
_entity_poly.pdbx_strand_id
1 'polypeptide(L)'
;MLGNNKKLIRVVIPVSIIIAIVVYIFFTYLILGITGNQTTESGLGGLKNILGGRIVNFMLALGILTTFTSFVTVGLTLEKIFWYDLKIRKVIAWAITCFVPLGLFLIGIKSFIPVISLAGAIMLGIDGILILLMYTKATKKKSVLLLATVLLIGIICEIFYFFR
;
A
#
# COMPACT_ATOMS: atom_id res chain seq x y z
N MET A 1 19.84 5.41 12.28
CA MET A 1 21.00 4.74 12.90
C MET A 1 21.54 3.56 12.06
N LEU A 2 21.70 3.71 10.74
CA LEU A 2 22.50 2.77 9.90
C LEU A 2 23.65 3.53 9.22
N GLY A 3 24.32 4.37 10.01
CA GLY A 3 25.45 5.17 9.56
C GLY A 3 26.57 4.27 9.03
N ASN A 4 26.98 4.55 7.79
CA ASN A 4 28.22 4.12 7.13
C ASN A 4 28.43 2.61 6.80
N ASN A 5 27.67 1.67 7.36
CA ASN A 5 27.87 0.23 7.11
C ASN A 5 27.05 -0.31 5.92
N LYS A 6 27.48 0.00 4.69
CA LYS A 6 26.85 -0.47 3.43
C LYS A 6 26.67 -2.00 3.36
N LYS A 7 27.56 -2.77 4.01
CA LYS A 7 27.47 -4.23 4.10
C LYS A 7 26.24 -4.70 4.88
N LEU A 8 25.87 -4.00 5.96
CA LEU A 8 24.69 -4.34 6.75
C LEU A 8 23.40 -4.08 5.97
N ILE A 9 23.33 -2.98 5.21
CA ILE A 9 22.15 -2.67 4.37
C ILE A 9 21.89 -3.79 3.34
N ARG A 10 22.96 -4.35 2.76
CA ARG A 10 22.85 -5.46 1.79
C ARG A 10 22.27 -6.74 2.38
N VAL A 11 22.38 -6.94 3.70
CA VAL A 11 21.83 -8.10 4.41
C VAL A 11 20.45 -7.80 4.98
N VAL A 12 20.26 -6.62 5.59
CA VAL A 12 19.02 -6.25 6.29
C VAL A 12 17.85 -6.14 5.31
N ILE A 13 18.04 -5.56 4.12
CA ILE A 13 16.96 -5.42 3.13
C ILE A 13 16.38 -6.79 2.72
N PRO A 14 17.17 -7.75 2.18
CA PRO A 14 16.60 -9.03 1.77
C PRO A 14 16.07 -9.84 2.96
N VAL A 15 16.73 -9.81 4.12
CA VAL A 15 16.24 -10.52 5.31
C VAL A 15 14.89 -9.99 5.77
N SER A 16 14.70 -8.67 5.79
CA SER A 16 13.42 -8.05 6.17
C SER A 16 12.31 -8.42 5.18
N ILE A 17 12.61 -8.44 3.88
CA ILE A 17 11.66 -8.84 2.84
C ILE A 17 11.28 -10.32 2.99
N ILE A 18 12.24 -11.20 3.24
CA ILE A 18 11.98 -12.64 3.44
C ILE A 18 11.10 -12.86 4.67
N ILE A 19 11.40 -12.19 5.79
CA ILE A 19 10.59 -12.29 7.01
C ILE A 19 9.15 -11.84 6.73
N ALA A 20 8.96 -10.72 6.03
CA ALA A 20 7.64 -10.24 5.66
C ALA A 20 6.89 -11.30 4.82
N ILE A 21 7.51 -11.81 3.75
CA ILE A 21 6.91 -12.84 2.88
C ILE A 21 6.46 -14.06 3.68
N VAL A 22 7.31 -14.55 4.59
CA VAL A 22 6.99 -15.72 5.43
C VAL A 22 5.78 -15.45 6.31
N VAL A 23 5.72 -14.29 6.97
CA VAL A 23 4.58 -13.91 7.83
C VAL A 23 3.28 -13.81 7.01
N TYR A 24 3.34 -13.20 5.81
CA TYR A 24 2.18 -13.10 4.92
C TYR A 24 1.67 -14.46 4.45
N ILE A 25 2.57 -15.35 4.01
CA ILE A 25 2.19 -16.69 3.56
C ILE A 25 1.60 -17.49 4.72
N PHE A 26 2.23 -17.44 5.89
CA PHE A 26 1.77 -18.15 7.08
C PHE A 26 0.37 -17.67 7.50
N PHE A 27 0.16 -16.35 7.58
CA PHE A 27 -1.14 -15.77 7.88
C PHE A 27 -2.20 -16.17 6.85
N THR A 28 -1.88 -16.07 5.56
CA THR A 28 -2.80 -16.41 4.46
C THR A 28 -3.19 -17.88 4.49
N TYR A 29 -2.22 -18.78 4.70
CA TYR A 29 -2.47 -20.22 4.80
C TYR A 29 -3.36 -20.56 5.99
N LEU A 30 -3.14 -19.95 7.16
CA LEU A 30 -3.97 -20.16 8.34
C LEU A 30 -5.42 -19.69 8.11
N ILE A 31 -5.61 -18.47 7.59
CA ILE A 31 -6.95 -17.92 7.36
C ILE A 31 -7.72 -18.75 6.31
N LEU A 32 -7.08 -19.08 5.19
CA LEU A 32 -7.70 -19.93 4.16
C LEU A 32 -7.98 -21.35 4.68
N GLY A 33 -7.07 -21.92 5.49
CA GLY A 33 -7.27 -23.25 6.08
C GLY A 33 -8.42 -23.29 7.09
N ILE A 34 -8.63 -22.20 7.84
CA ILE A 34 -9.67 -22.11 8.87
C ILE A 34 -11.03 -21.74 8.25
N THR A 35 -11.08 -20.79 7.33
CA THR A 35 -12.35 -20.21 6.81
C THR A 35 -12.74 -20.74 5.44
N GLY A 36 -11.80 -21.26 4.65
CA GLY A 36 -12.06 -21.77 3.30
C GLY A 36 -12.79 -20.76 2.41
N ASN A 37 -13.87 -21.20 1.76
CA ASN A 37 -14.67 -20.39 0.85
C ASN A 37 -15.44 -19.24 1.53
N GLN A 38 -15.53 -19.19 2.86
CA GLN A 38 -16.20 -18.10 3.59
C GLN A 38 -15.26 -16.92 3.90
N THR A 39 -14.06 -16.90 3.32
CA THR A 39 -13.06 -15.86 3.60
C THR A 39 -13.55 -14.50 3.10
N THR A 40 -13.76 -13.57 4.02
CA THR A 40 -14.13 -12.18 3.70
C THR A 40 -12.96 -11.42 3.11
N GLU A 41 -13.21 -10.32 2.38
CA GLU A 41 -12.15 -9.45 1.82
C GLU A 41 -11.15 -8.95 2.87
N SER A 42 -11.60 -8.73 4.11
CA SER A 42 -10.75 -8.31 5.23
C SER A 42 -9.94 -9.44 5.87
N GLY A 43 -10.22 -10.71 5.54
CA GLY A 43 -9.75 -11.92 6.22
C GLY A 43 -10.36 -12.12 7.61
N LEU A 44 -10.26 -11.11 8.48
CA LEU A 44 -10.68 -11.16 9.89
C LEU A 44 -12.19 -11.33 10.08
N GLY A 45 -13.02 -10.74 9.20
CA GLY A 45 -14.47 -10.86 9.29
C GLY A 45 -14.96 -12.31 9.20
N GLY A 46 -14.29 -13.13 8.39
CA GLY A 46 -14.61 -14.56 8.19
C GLY A 46 -14.35 -15.43 9.42
N LEU A 47 -13.48 -14.98 10.34
CA LEU A 47 -13.17 -15.69 11.58
C LEU A 47 -14.27 -15.61 12.64
N LYS A 48 -15.29 -14.76 12.43
CA LYS A 48 -16.35 -14.50 13.42
C LYS A 48 -17.11 -15.76 13.85
N ASN A 49 -17.32 -16.68 12.91
CA ASN A 49 -18.04 -17.93 13.17
C ASN A 49 -17.21 -18.97 13.97
N ILE A 50 -15.89 -18.81 14.04
CA ILE A 50 -14.97 -19.81 14.60
C ILE A 50 -14.36 -19.33 15.93
N LEU A 51 -13.82 -18.11 15.96
CA LEU A 51 -13.24 -17.52 17.19
C LEU A 51 -14.28 -16.84 18.09
N GLY A 52 -15.52 -16.71 17.61
CA GLY A 52 -16.58 -15.99 18.28
C GLY A 52 -16.49 -14.47 18.10
N GLY A 53 -17.66 -13.82 18.07
CA GLY A 53 -17.77 -12.39 17.74
C GLY A 53 -17.05 -11.45 18.71
N ARG A 54 -16.87 -11.82 19.98
CA ARG A 54 -16.18 -10.98 20.98
C ARG A 54 -14.69 -10.79 20.64
N ILE A 55 -14.00 -11.87 20.29
CA ILE A 55 -12.56 -11.84 19.99
C ILE A 55 -12.32 -11.09 18.68
N VAL A 56 -13.16 -11.38 17.66
CA VAL A 56 -13.05 -10.70 16.36
C VAL A 56 -13.34 -9.20 16.47
N ASN A 57 -14.35 -8.79 17.24
CA ASN A 57 -14.61 -7.36 17.45
C ASN A 57 -13.44 -6.65 18.14
N PHE A 58 -12.78 -7.30 19.10
CA PHE A 58 -11.58 -6.75 19.73
C PHE A 58 -10.42 -6.61 18.73
N MET A 59 -10.20 -7.63 17.88
CA MET A 59 -9.17 -7.59 16.85
C MET A 59 -9.44 -6.53 15.77
N LEU A 60 -10.71 -6.34 15.39
CA LEU A 60 -11.14 -5.26 14.50
C LEU A 60 -10.93 -3.88 15.15
N ALA A 61 -11.19 -3.72 16.45
CA ALA A 61 -10.94 -2.48 17.17
C ALA A 61 -9.43 -2.13 17.18
N LEU A 62 -8.56 -3.12 17.39
CA LEU A 62 -7.11 -2.94 17.25
C LEU A 62 -6.70 -2.60 15.80
N GLY A 63 -7.36 -3.22 14.82
CA GLY A 63 -7.18 -2.90 13.41
C GLY A 63 -7.52 -1.44 13.09
N ILE A 64 -8.66 -0.95 13.57
CA ILE A 64 -9.08 0.46 13.44
C ILE A 64 -8.06 1.39 14.08
N LEU A 65 -7.58 1.07 15.28
CA LEU A 65 -6.58 1.90 15.95
C LEU A 65 -5.27 1.98 15.13
N THR A 66 -4.82 0.84 14.62
CA THR A 66 -3.58 0.74 13.83
C THR A 66 -3.67 1.47 12.49
N THR A 67 -4.80 1.35 11.78
CA THR A 67 -5.01 2.06 10.52
C THR A 67 -5.20 3.55 10.74
N PHE A 68 -5.87 3.96 11.83
CA PHE A 68 -6.02 5.36 12.21
C PHE A 68 -4.66 6.03 12.46
N THR A 69 -3.79 5.40 13.26
CA THR A 69 -2.44 5.96 13.52
C THR A 69 -1.59 6.03 12.24
N SER A 70 -1.72 5.04 11.35
CA SER A 70 -1.03 5.03 10.06
C SER A 70 -1.54 6.15 9.15
N PHE A 71 -2.86 6.34 9.08
CA PHE A 71 -3.49 7.42 8.31
C PHE A 71 -3.04 8.80 8.77
N VAL A 72 -3.02 9.06 10.08
CA VAL A 72 -2.56 10.35 10.62
C VAL A 72 -1.10 10.61 10.23
N THR A 73 -0.23 9.60 10.33
CA THR A 73 1.19 9.74 9.98
C THR A 73 1.38 10.07 8.50
N VAL A 74 0.75 9.29 7.61
CA VAL A 74 0.84 9.50 6.16
C VAL A 74 0.16 10.81 5.73
N GLY A 75 -0.98 11.14 6.34
CA GLY A 75 -1.69 12.38 6.09
C GLY A 75 -0.86 13.61 6.44
N LEU A 76 -0.25 13.63 7.63
CA LEU A 76 0.65 14.72 8.02
C LEU A 76 1.86 14.85 7.10
N THR A 77 2.41 13.73 6.58
CA THR A 77 3.48 13.82 5.59
C THR A 77 2.99 14.41 4.26
N LEU A 78 1.79 14.05 3.81
CA LEU A 78 1.22 14.57 2.57
C LEU A 78 0.85 16.06 2.69
N GLU A 79 0.29 16.49 3.83
CA GLU A 79 0.04 17.91 4.13
C GLU A 79 1.34 18.72 4.03
N LYS A 80 2.43 18.19 4.60
CA LYS A 80 3.75 18.84 4.56
C LYS A 80 4.30 18.91 3.14
N ILE A 81 4.16 17.86 2.33
CA ILE A 81 4.56 17.89 0.92
C ILE A 81 3.78 18.97 0.16
N PHE A 82 2.46 19.04 0.35
CA PHE A 82 1.64 20.08 -0.29
C PHE A 82 1.99 21.49 0.18
N TRP A 83 2.27 21.68 1.46
CA TRP A 83 2.58 23.00 2.01
C TRP A 83 4.01 23.46 1.66
N TYR A 84 5.01 22.60 1.84
CA TYR A 84 6.42 22.97 1.65
C TYR A 84 6.87 22.80 0.19
N ASP A 85 6.53 21.69 -0.46
CA ASP A 85 7.05 21.39 -1.80
C ASP A 85 6.16 22.02 -2.89
N LEU A 86 4.83 21.92 -2.76
CA LEU A 86 3.88 22.51 -3.72
C LEU A 86 3.43 23.94 -3.36
N LYS A 87 3.89 24.48 -2.22
CA LYS A 87 3.59 25.85 -1.73
C LYS A 87 2.08 26.16 -1.63
N ILE A 88 1.25 25.15 -1.37
CA ILE A 88 -0.18 25.30 -1.14
C ILE A 88 -0.42 25.85 0.27
N ARG A 89 -1.45 26.68 0.47
CA ARG A 89 -1.80 27.20 1.81
C ARG A 89 -2.15 26.04 2.74
N LYS A 90 -1.64 26.08 3.98
CA LYS A 90 -1.78 25.01 4.99
C LYS A 90 -3.22 24.49 5.18
N VAL A 91 -4.19 25.40 5.24
CA VAL A 91 -5.61 25.03 5.41
C VAL A 91 -6.12 24.21 4.22
N ILE A 92 -5.72 24.58 3.00
CA ILE A 92 -6.11 23.90 1.77
C ILE A 92 -5.38 22.55 1.67
N ALA A 93 -4.09 22.50 2.02
CA ALA A 93 -3.31 21.26 2.06
C ALA A 93 -3.94 20.23 3.02
N TRP A 94 -4.27 20.65 4.24
CA TRP A 94 -4.96 19.82 5.23
C TRP A 94 -6.33 19.34 4.72
N ALA A 95 -7.12 20.24 4.14
CA ALA A 95 -8.43 19.91 3.60
C ALA A 95 -8.33 18.87 2.47
N ILE A 96 -7.42 19.05 1.51
CA ILE A 96 -7.22 18.09 0.41
C ILE A 96 -6.81 16.73 0.97
N THR A 97 -5.87 16.68 1.91
CA THR A 97 -5.39 15.41 2.48
C THR A 97 -6.49 14.63 3.21
N CYS A 98 -7.36 15.29 3.96
CA CYS A 98 -8.44 14.62 4.70
C CYS A 98 -9.69 14.36 3.86
N PHE A 99 -10.13 15.34 3.06
CA PHE A 99 -11.42 15.27 2.36
C PHE A 99 -11.35 14.53 1.03
N VAL A 100 -10.18 14.42 0.37
CA VAL A 100 -10.09 13.63 -0.88
C VAL A 100 -10.40 12.15 -0.63
N PRO A 101 -9.76 11.44 0.33
CA PRO A 101 -10.13 10.06 0.64
C PRO A 101 -11.58 9.90 1.07
N LEU A 102 -12.10 10.85 1.85
CA LEU A 102 -13.50 10.86 2.30
C LEU A 102 -14.47 11.03 1.13
N GLY A 103 -14.18 11.94 0.20
CA GLY A 103 -15.00 12.19 -0.99
C GLY A 103 -15.06 10.97 -1.91
N LEU A 104 -13.92 10.30 -2.14
CA LEU A 104 -13.86 9.04 -2.89
C LEU A 104 -14.76 7.96 -2.26
N PHE A 105 -14.75 7.84 -0.93
CA PHE A 105 -15.61 6.90 -0.22
C PHE A 105 -17.10 7.23 -0.34
N LEU A 106 -17.47 8.51 -0.26
CA LEU A 106 -18.86 8.98 -0.36
C LEU A 106 -19.44 8.79 -1.77
N ILE A 107 -18.61 8.89 -2.82
CA ILE A 107 -19.01 8.65 -4.22
C ILE A 107 -19.32 7.17 -4.50
N GLY A 108 -18.99 6.25 -3.58
CA GLY A 108 -19.37 4.84 -3.67
C GLY A 108 -18.20 3.88 -3.86
N ILE A 109 -16.96 4.37 -3.85
CA ILE A 109 -15.76 3.52 -3.90
C ILE A 109 -15.56 2.89 -2.51
N LYS A 110 -16.21 1.74 -2.29
CA LYS A 110 -16.26 1.04 -0.99
C LYS A 110 -15.61 -0.35 -1.02
N SER A 111 -15.29 -0.87 -2.19
CA SER A 111 -14.72 -2.21 -2.35
C SER A 111 -13.26 -2.23 -1.90
N PHE A 112 -12.91 -3.11 -0.96
CA PHE A 112 -11.59 -3.10 -0.34
C PHE A 112 -10.50 -3.55 -1.32
N ILE A 113 -10.70 -4.69 -1.99
CA ILE A 113 -9.69 -5.30 -2.89
C ILE A 113 -9.34 -4.40 -4.08
N PRO A 114 -10.31 -3.87 -4.86
CA PRO A 114 -9.99 -3.02 -6.00
C PRO A 114 -9.25 -1.74 -5.61
N VAL A 115 -9.58 -1.15 -4.45
CA VAL A 115 -8.94 0.09 -3.97
C VAL A 115 -7.48 -0.15 -3.63
N ILE A 116 -7.16 -1.19 -2.85
CA ILE A 116 -5.76 -1.49 -2.50
C ILE A 116 -4.96 -1.97 -3.72
N SER A 117 -5.60 -2.66 -4.66
CA SER A 117 -4.97 -3.13 -5.90
C SER A 117 -4.59 -1.97 -6.81
N LEU A 118 -5.53 -1.05 -7.06
CA LEU A 118 -5.29 0.17 -7.83
C LEU A 118 -4.22 1.04 -7.18
N ALA A 119 -4.33 1.30 -5.88
CA ALA A 119 -3.36 2.11 -5.15
C ALA A 119 -1.95 1.49 -5.22
N GLY A 120 -1.84 0.17 -5.03
CA GLY A 120 -0.58 -0.56 -5.11
C GLY A 120 0.03 -0.53 -6.51
N ALA A 121 -0.76 -0.82 -7.54
CA ALA A 121 -0.29 -0.85 -8.93
C ALA A 121 0.21 0.52 -9.40
N ILE A 122 -0.53 1.60 -9.09
CA ILE A 122 -0.15 2.96 -9.47
C ILE A 122 1.13 3.38 -8.73
N MET A 123 1.17 3.22 -7.40
CA MET A 123 2.33 3.68 -6.61
C MET A 123 3.59 2.88 -6.94
N LEU A 124 3.52 1.54 -6.97
CA LEU A 124 4.67 0.70 -7.34
C LEU A 124 5.08 0.90 -8.80
N GLY A 125 4.12 1.14 -9.69
CA GLY A 125 4.39 1.43 -11.09
C GLY A 125 5.16 2.73 -11.26
N ILE A 126 4.70 3.82 -10.64
CA ILE A 126 5.37 5.14 -10.68
C ILE A 126 6.76 5.05 -10.05
N ASP A 127 6.87 4.49 -8.86
CA ASP A 127 8.16 4.35 -8.15
C ASP A 127 9.15 3.49 -8.95
N GLY A 128 8.68 2.37 -9.52
CA GLY A 128 9.48 1.50 -10.36
C GLY A 128 9.99 2.21 -11.63
N ILE A 129 9.12 2.97 -12.30
CA ILE A 129 9.50 3.77 -13.48
C ILE A 129 10.55 4.82 -13.08
N LEU A 130 10.36 5.54 -11.97
CA LEU A 130 11.31 6.55 -11.50
C LEU A 130 12.69 5.93 -11.20
N ILE A 131 12.73 4.76 -10.53
CA ILE A 131 13.97 4.04 -10.24
C ILE A 131 14.67 3.61 -11.55
N LEU A 132 13.93 3.09 -12.52
CA LEU A 132 14.49 2.67 -13.82
C LEU A 132 15.02 3.87 -14.62
N LEU A 133 14.32 5.01 -14.62
CA LEU A 133 14.78 6.23 -15.27
C LEU A 133 16.05 6.78 -14.61
N MET A 134 16.11 6.78 -13.27
CA MET A 134 17.33 7.15 -12.53
C MET A 134 18.49 6.23 -12.89
N TYR A 135 18.26 4.92 -12.94
CA TYR A 135 19.26 3.93 -13.33
C TYR A 135 19.74 4.14 -14.78
N THR A 136 18.83 4.40 -15.71
CA THR A 136 19.15 4.71 -17.11
C THR A 136 20.02 5.96 -17.21
N LYS A 137 19.66 7.02 -16.46
CA LYS A 137 20.42 8.27 -16.45
C LYS A 137 21.82 8.09 -15.87
N ALA A 138 21.96 7.25 -14.84
CA ALA A 138 23.24 6.97 -14.19
C ALA A 138 24.17 6.06 -15.03
N THR A 139 23.62 5.05 -15.71
CA THR A 139 24.40 4.02 -16.42
C THR A 139 24.40 4.15 -17.95
N LYS A 140 23.60 5.07 -18.50
CA LYS A 140 23.34 5.26 -19.94
C LYS A 140 22.84 4.00 -20.70
N LYS A 141 22.42 2.95 -19.98
CA LYS A 141 21.97 1.69 -20.57
C LYS A 141 20.47 1.76 -20.91
N LYS A 142 20.13 1.73 -22.20
CA LYS A 142 18.72 1.84 -22.68
C LYS A 142 17.85 0.59 -22.46
N SER A 143 18.45 -0.57 -22.18
CA SER A 143 17.71 -1.85 -22.03
C SER A 143 16.70 -1.85 -20.87
N VAL A 144 16.87 -1.00 -19.87
CA VAL A 144 15.92 -0.86 -18.75
C VAL A 144 14.67 -0.03 -19.08
N LEU A 145 14.66 0.65 -20.23
CA LEU A 145 13.49 1.41 -20.70
C LEU A 145 12.33 0.47 -21.11
N LEU A 146 12.64 -0.75 -21.55
CA LEU A 146 11.65 -1.77 -21.90
C LEU A 146 10.89 -2.27 -20.65
N LEU A 147 11.57 -2.36 -19.51
CA LEU A 147 10.93 -2.68 -18.23
C LEU A 147 9.98 -1.56 -17.78
N ALA A 148 10.34 -0.30 -18.03
CA ALA A 148 9.47 0.83 -17.72
C ALA A 148 8.18 0.82 -18.56
N THR A 149 8.25 0.40 -19.83
CA THR A 149 7.04 0.24 -20.66
C THR A 149 6.13 -0.88 -20.17
N VAL A 150 6.69 -1.98 -19.64
CA VAL A 150 5.88 -3.06 -19.04
C VAL A 150 5.15 -2.55 -17.78
N LEU A 151 5.81 -1.77 -16.93
CA LEU A 151 5.18 -1.16 -15.75
C LEU A 151 4.06 -0.18 -16.14
N LEU A 152 4.26 0.63 -17.17
CA LEU A 152 3.21 1.52 -17.70
C LEU A 152 1.99 0.74 -18.19
N ILE A 153 2.20 -0.36 -18.91
CA ILE A 153 1.11 -1.24 -19.36
C ILE A 153 0.36 -1.82 -18.15
N GLY A 154 1.07 -2.26 -17.11
CA GLY A 154 0.47 -2.76 -15.88
C GLY A 154 -0.45 -1.73 -15.20
N ILE A 155 -0.02 -0.47 -15.10
CA ILE A 155 -0.85 0.62 -14.57
C ILE A 155 -2.12 0.81 -15.43
N ILE A 156 -1.97 0.84 -16.76
CA ILE A 156 -3.10 1.02 -17.68
C ILE A 156 -4.10 -0.13 -17.55
N CYS A 157 -3.62 -1.38 -17.53
CA CYS A 157 -4.45 -2.56 -17.34
C CYS A 157 -5.24 -2.51 -16.02
N GLU A 158 -4.59 -2.10 -14.92
CA GLU A 158 -5.26 -2.01 -13.61
C GLU A 158 -6.34 -0.93 -13.59
N ILE A 159 -6.09 0.22 -14.24
CA ILE A 159 -7.10 1.28 -14.38
C ILE A 159 -8.31 0.75 -15.15
N PHE A 160 -8.10 0.04 -16.27
CA PHE A 160 -9.21 -0.58 -17.01
C PHE A 160 -9.97 -1.62 -16.19
N TYR A 161 -9.26 -2.40 -15.35
CA TYR A 161 -9.89 -3.37 -14.47
C TYR A 161 -10.73 -2.70 -13.37
N PHE A 162 -10.26 -1.59 -12.81
CA PHE A 162 -10.96 -0.87 -11.74
C PHE A 162 -12.28 -0.20 -12.21
N PHE A 163 -12.36 0.24 -13.46
CA PHE A 163 -13.56 0.87 -14.03
C PHE A 163 -14.58 -0.11 -14.62
N ARG A 164 -14.27 -1.41 -14.67
CA ARG A 164 -15.15 -2.46 -15.20
C ARG A 164 -15.91 -3.16 -14.07
#